data_AF-A0A2U3K7S9-F1
#
_entry.id   AF-A0A2U3K7S9-F1
#
_cell.length_a   1.000
_cell.length_b   1.000
_cell.length_c   1.000
_cell.angle_alpha   90.00
_cell.angle_beta   90.00
_cell.angle_gamma   90.00
#
_symmetry.space_group_name_H-M   'P 1'
#
loop_
_entity.id
_entity.type
_entity.pdbx_description
1 polymer ?
#
loop_
_entity_poly.entity_id
_entity_poly.type
_entity_poly.pdbx_seq_one_letter_code
_entity_poly.pdbx_strand_id
1 'polypeptide(L)'
;MSLRNELVNVVLRWEDRYGCFPGQAGVTAAVSEYDAAMLLGCSESEYADCLRERTAVSSGYDFLAADGQRIQVKANRPSGNPGSAVWNAGSKVKSIAWDILIYVLYDQGYKMLEAWKFTPELYERLFAGKSKLSIDDMRKGIPLHKRHSEVTDHITLDGDSSPLGQRAEGQPILIFTDGACQGNPGPGGWGVVIKNGEVTELSGSDPHTTNNKMELTAAIKALQSLQVPSTVVLTTDSQYMKNGITLWIHNWKRNGWRTAAKKPVLNADLWHELDALNQQHEVDWRWVKGHSGHPENERCDQLANEAILTMTL
;
A
#
# COMPACT_ATOMS: atom_id res chain seq x y z
N MET A 1 18.90 10.77 -14.76
CA MET A 1 18.21 9.55 -14.26
C MET A 1 18.56 9.47 -12.78
N SER A 2 17.63 9.12 -11.87
CA SER A 2 18.02 9.02 -10.45
C SER A 2 18.94 7.81 -10.22
N LEU A 3 19.90 7.91 -9.29
CA LEU A 3 20.80 6.82 -8.93
C LEU A 3 20.03 5.54 -8.57
N ARG A 4 18.91 5.69 -7.87
CA ARG A 4 17.97 4.58 -7.59
C ARG A 4 17.57 3.81 -8.85
N ASN A 5 17.15 4.53 -9.89
CA ASN A 5 16.70 3.91 -11.14
C ASN A 5 17.85 3.24 -11.86
N GLU A 6 19.07 3.76 -11.78
CA GLU A 6 20.25 3.12 -12.35
C GLU A 6 20.57 1.81 -11.64
N LEU A 7 20.58 1.81 -10.30
CA LEU A 7 20.79 0.59 -9.50
C LEU A 7 19.75 -0.49 -9.81
N VAL A 8 18.46 -0.13 -9.85
CA VAL A 8 17.37 -1.05 -10.20
C VAL A 8 17.55 -1.59 -11.62
N ASN A 9 17.88 -0.72 -12.59
CA ASN A 9 18.09 -1.17 -13.96
C ASN A 9 19.27 -2.13 -14.10
N VAL A 10 20.36 -1.93 -13.33
CA VAL A 10 21.47 -2.88 -13.32
C VAL A 10 21.02 -4.25 -12.81
N VAL A 11 20.20 -4.29 -11.75
CA VAL A 11 19.64 -5.55 -11.22
C VAL A 11 18.77 -6.25 -12.26
N LEU A 12 17.82 -5.52 -12.86
CA LEU A 12 16.88 -6.10 -13.81
C LEU A 12 17.58 -6.59 -15.09
N ARG A 13 18.60 -5.86 -15.58
CA ARG A 13 19.43 -6.32 -16.71
C ARG A 13 20.25 -7.56 -16.35
N TRP A 14 20.71 -7.67 -15.11
CA TRP A 14 21.40 -8.88 -14.66
C TRP A 14 20.46 -10.08 -14.67
N GLU A 15 19.25 -9.93 -14.13
CA GLU A 15 18.25 -10.99 -14.09
C GLU A 15 17.82 -11.42 -15.51
N ASP A 16 17.55 -10.46 -16.39
CA ASP A 16 17.21 -10.73 -17.80
C ASP A 16 18.33 -11.51 -18.52
N ARG A 17 19.58 -11.14 -18.27
CA ARG A 17 20.75 -11.75 -18.94
C ARG A 17 21.10 -13.14 -18.40
N TYR A 18 20.98 -13.36 -17.09
CA TYR A 18 21.50 -14.55 -16.42
C TYR A 18 20.42 -15.47 -15.85
N GLY A 19 19.15 -15.05 -15.90
CA GLY A 19 18.01 -15.81 -15.36
C GLY A 19 18.05 -16.01 -13.85
N CYS A 20 18.85 -15.21 -13.13
CA CYS A 20 19.03 -15.32 -11.68
C CYS A 20 19.36 -13.96 -11.05
N PHE A 21 19.12 -13.83 -9.75
CA PHE A 21 19.42 -12.59 -9.02
C PHE A 21 20.92 -12.48 -8.71
N PRO A 22 21.50 -11.28 -8.82
CA PRO A 22 22.79 -11.01 -8.22
C PRO A 22 22.59 -11.09 -6.69
N GLY A 23 23.23 -12.06 -6.05
CA GLY A 23 22.98 -12.42 -4.64
C GLY A 23 23.13 -11.26 -3.65
N GLN A 24 22.86 -11.55 -2.36
CA GLN A 24 22.73 -10.57 -1.27
C GLN A 24 23.95 -9.66 -0.99
N ALA A 25 25.09 -9.88 -1.65
CA ALA A 25 26.31 -9.09 -1.51
C ALA A 25 26.61 -8.25 -2.77
N GLY A 26 25.66 -8.11 -3.69
CA GLY A 26 25.80 -7.36 -4.95
C GLY A 26 24.92 -6.11 -5.01
N VAL A 27 24.61 -5.67 -6.23
CA VAL A 27 23.82 -4.46 -6.51
C VAL A 27 22.43 -4.44 -5.83
N THR A 28 21.88 -5.60 -5.46
CA THR A 28 20.62 -5.69 -4.71
C THR A 28 20.71 -5.09 -3.31
N ALA A 29 21.87 -5.24 -2.65
CA ALA A 29 22.13 -4.61 -1.35
C ALA A 29 22.19 -3.08 -1.49
N ALA A 30 22.87 -2.59 -2.52
CA ALA A 30 22.97 -1.16 -2.82
C ALA A 30 21.60 -0.50 -3.05
N VAL A 31 20.65 -1.17 -3.73
CA VAL A 31 19.27 -0.66 -3.85
C VAL A 31 18.64 -0.51 -2.47
N SER A 32 18.73 -1.54 -1.62
CA SER A 32 18.11 -1.51 -0.30
C SER A 32 18.76 -0.52 0.67
N GLU A 33 20.08 -0.36 0.60
CA GLU A 33 20.83 0.61 1.39
C GLU A 33 20.49 2.04 0.98
N TYR A 34 20.46 2.32 -0.32
CA TYR A 34 20.05 3.62 -0.87
C TYR A 34 18.64 3.97 -0.38
N ASP A 35 17.68 3.06 -0.56
CA ASP A 35 16.29 3.27 -0.19
C ASP A 35 16.13 3.47 1.33
N ALA A 36 16.88 2.71 2.15
CA ALA A 36 16.92 2.90 3.59
C ALA A 36 17.49 4.27 3.99
N ALA A 37 18.54 4.76 3.30
CA ALA A 37 19.10 6.07 3.54
C ALA A 37 18.09 7.19 3.22
N MET A 38 17.39 7.09 2.08
CA MET A 38 16.35 8.05 1.72
C MET A 38 15.20 8.08 2.73
N LEU A 39 14.80 6.91 3.27
CA LEU A 39 13.77 6.82 4.31
C LEU A 39 14.19 7.45 5.64
N LEU A 40 15.48 7.53 5.92
CA LEU A 40 16.03 8.23 7.08
C LEU A 40 16.20 9.74 6.83
N GLY A 41 15.81 10.24 5.65
CA GLY A 41 15.93 11.64 5.29
C GLY A 41 17.33 12.05 4.82
N CYS A 42 18.23 11.09 4.55
CA CYS A 42 19.52 11.40 3.95
C CYS A 42 19.31 11.87 2.50
N SER A 43 20.05 12.89 2.11
CA SER A 43 20.21 13.26 0.70
C SER A 43 21.10 12.25 -0.03
N GLU A 44 21.01 12.23 -1.36
CA GLU A 44 21.85 11.39 -2.20
C GLU A 44 23.35 11.69 -2.02
N SER A 45 23.71 12.97 -1.79
CA SER A 45 25.08 13.38 -1.52
C SER A 45 25.59 12.83 -0.18
N GLU A 46 24.79 12.93 0.88
CA GLU A 46 25.16 12.44 2.20
C GLU A 46 25.34 10.91 2.18
N TYR A 47 24.42 10.19 1.54
CA TYR A 47 24.57 8.74 1.38
C TYR A 47 25.84 8.38 0.60
N ALA A 48 26.13 9.10 -0.50
CA ALA A 48 27.35 8.90 -1.27
C ALA A 48 28.62 9.18 -0.43
N ASP A 49 28.62 10.23 0.39
CA ASP A 49 29.73 10.57 1.28
C ASP A 49 29.96 9.47 2.34
N CYS A 50 28.89 8.93 2.94
CA CYS A 50 28.92 7.82 3.89
C CYS A 50 29.50 6.52 3.30
N LEU A 51 29.46 6.36 1.97
CA LEU A 51 30.00 5.19 1.27
C LEU A 51 31.47 5.36 0.85
N ARG A 52 32.02 6.58 0.75
CA ARG A 52 33.35 6.82 0.17
C ARG A 52 34.51 6.14 0.89
N GLU A 53 34.38 5.93 2.20
CA GLU A 53 35.44 5.35 3.04
C GLU A 53 35.14 3.91 3.48
N ARG A 54 34.08 3.30 2.93
CA ARG A 54 33.70 1.93 3.28
C ARG A 54 34.58 0.91 2.58
N THR A 55 35.02 -0.07 3.36
CA THR A 55 35.62 -1.31 2.85
C THR A 55 34.70 -2.48 3.19
N ALA A 56 34.75 -3.56 2.42
CA ALA A 56 33.86 -4.74 2.54
C ALA A 56 33.99 -5.52 3.88
N VAL A 57 34.75 -5.02 4.85
CA VAL A 57 35.17 -5.72 6.08
C VAL A 57 34.42 -5.23 7.33
N SER A 58 33.54 -4.23 7.22
CA SER A 58 32.77 -3.74 8.37
C SER A 58 31.72 -4.77 8.82
N SER A 59 31.98 -5.45 9.94
CA SER A 59 31.03 -6.40 10.52
C SER A 59 29.93 -5.67 11.30
N GLY A 60 28.67 -5.90 10.94
CA GLY A 60 27.53 -5.64 11.82
C GLY A 60 26.56 -4.54 11.41
N TYR A 61 26.90 -3.68 10.45
CA TYR A 61 26.03 -2.63 9.90
C TYR A 61 26.37 -2.33 8.44
N ASP A 62 25.43 -1.77 7.68
CA ASP A 62 25.44 -1.58 6.22
C ASP A 62 25.67 -0.12 5.77
N PHE A 63 25.45 0.89 6.62
CA PHE A 63 26.04 2.25 6.46
C PHE A 63 25.96 3.05 7.76
N LEU A 64 26.62 4.21 7.82
CA LEU A 64 26.42 5.20 8.88
C LEU A 64 25.45 6.26 8.36
N ALA A 65 24.42 6.59 9.14
CA ALA A 65 23.60 7.75 8.86
C ALA A 65 24.38 9.05 9.13
N ALA A 66 23.86 10.18 8.63
CA ALA A 66 24.51 11.49 8.77
C ALA A 66 24.75 11.91 10.24
N ASP A 67 23.93 11.40 11.16
CA ASP A 67 24.04 11.61 12.61
C ASP A 67 24.98 10.61 13.32
N GLY A 68 25.65 9.72 12.56
CA GLY A 68 26.59 8.73 13.07
C GLY A 68 25.96 7.41 13.51
N GLN A 69 24.64 7.21 13.35
CA GLN A 69 23.99 5.95 13.69
C GLN A 69 24.39 4.81 12.74
N ARG A 70 24.69 3.64 13.29
CA ARG A 70 25.00 2.42 12.51
C ARG A 70 23.71 1.78 12.00
N ILE A 71 23.49 1.85 10.69
CA ILE A 71 22.29 1.33 10.04
C ILE A 71 22.58 -0.05 9.47
N GLN A 72 21.80 -1.05 9.88
CA GLN A 72 21.73 -2.34 9.20
C GLN A 72 20.46 -2.41 8.36
N VAL A 73 20.55 -3.00 7.18
CA VAL A 73 19.46 -3.15 6.22
C VAL A 73 19.21 -4.63 5.95
N LYS A 74 17.93 -4.99 5.94
CA LYS A 74 17.44 -6.24 5.40
C LYS A 74 16.36 -5.93 4.39
N ALA A 75 16.25 -6.78 3.38
CA ALA A 75 15.17 -6.69 2.43
C ALA A 75 14.69 -8.07 2.03
N ASN A 76 13.43 -8.18 1.61
CA ASN A 76 12.99 -9.40 0.95
C ASN A 76 13.80 -9.61 -0.33
N ARG A 77 13.99 -10.86 -0.68
CA ARG A 77 14.52 -11.22 -1.99
C ARG A 77 13.34 -11.43 -2.93
N PRO A 78 13.17 -10.64 -3.99
CA PRO A 78 12.35 -11.09 -5.11
C PRO A 78 12.91 -12.44 -5.57
N SER A 79 12.05 -13.46 -5.69
CA SER A 79 12.52 -14.84 -5.82
C SER A 79 13.14 -15.11 -7.19
N GLY A 80 14.30 -15.76 -7.22
CA GLY A 80 15.06 -16.10 -8.45
C GLY A 80 14.55 -17.18 -9.36
N ASN A 81 13.59 -17.98 -8.90
CA ASN A 81 12.95 -18.97 -9.77
C ASN A 81 11.61 -18.41 -10.24
N PRO A 82 11.32 -18.45 -11.56
CA PRO A 82 10.01 -18.13 -12.08
C PRO A 82 8.91 -18.87 -11.29
N GLY A 83 7.97 -18.11 -10.71
CA GLY A 83 6.84 -18.66 -9.94
C GLY A 83 7.12 -18.96 -8.46
N SER A 84 8.31 -18.66 -7.94
CA SER A 84 8.58 -18.79 -6.51
C SER A 84 7.96 -17.66 -5.68
N ALA A 85 7.64 -17.99 -4.44
CA ALA A 85 7.03 -17.06 -3.51
C ALA A 85 8.07 -16.05 -2.97
N VAL A 86 7.78 -14.75 -3.08
CA VAL A 86 8.65 -13.61 -2.69
C VAL A 86 8.74 -13.42 -1.15
N TRP A 87 8.18 -14.35 -0.37
CA TRP A 87 7.67 -14.05 0.97
C TRP A 87 8.62 -14.27 2.16
N ASN A 88 9.90 -14.54 1.92
CA ASN A 88 10.84 -14.78 3.03
C ASN A 88 11.64 -13.52 3.37
N ALA A 89 11.48 -13.03 4.60
CA ALA A 89 12.24 -11.92 5.16
C ALA A 89 13.70 -12.29 5.50
N GLY A 90 14.09 -13.55 5.28
CA GLY A 90 15.45 -14.05 5.46
C GLY A 90 15.74 -14.56 6.88
N SER A 91 17.02 -14.82 7.14
CA SER A 91 17.50 -15.26 8.46
C SER A 91 17.53 -14.12 9.46
N LYS A 92 17.23 -14.41 10.73
CA LYS A 92 17.38 -13.46 11.84
C LYS A 92 18.80 -12.89 11.84
N VAL A 93 18.91 -11.58 12.06
CA VAL A 93 20.19 -10.91 12.31
C VAL A 93 20.88 -11.56 13.52
N LYS A 94 22.13 -11.99 13.35
CA LYS A 94 22.87 -12.75 14.36
C LYS A 94 23.65 -11.88 15.36
N SER A 95 23.95 -10.64 15.02
CA SER A 95 24.75 -9.71 15.84
C SER A 95 24.07 -8.34 15.88
N ILE A 96 23.95 -7.78 17.08
CA ILE A 96 23.43 -6.43 17.32
C ILE A 96 24.62 -5.47 17.43
N ALA A 97 25.24 -5.18 16.29
CA ALA A 97 26.32 -4.20 16.17
C ALA A 97 25.86 -2.92 15.43
N TRP A 98 24.55 -2.76 15.32
CA TRP A 98 23.82 -1.67 14.67
C TRP A 98 22.98 -0.92 15.71
N ASP A 99 22.70 0.34 15.44
CA ASP A 99 21.83 1.20 16.25
C ASP A 99 20.40 1.20 15.69
N ILE A 100 20.27 1.02 14.36
CA ILE A 100 18.99 0.89 13.68
C ILE A 100 19.05 -0.27 12.69
N LEU A 101 18.02 -1.11 12.69
CA LEU A 101 17.75 -2.07 11.62
C LEU A 101 16.56 -1.58 10.79
N ILE A 102 16.72 -1.50 9.48
CA ILE A 102 15.64 -1.23 8.52
C ILE A 102 15.36 -2.50 7.74
N TYR A 103 14.11 -2.92 7.71
CA TYR A 103 13.61 -3.94 6.80
C TYR A 103 12.84 -3.29 5.67
N VAL A 104 13.17 -3.58 4.41
CA VAL A 104 12.45 -3.08 3.23
C VAL A 104 11.78 -4.24 2.47
N LEU A 105 10.51 -4.05 2.12
CA LEU A 105 9.72 -4.98 1.33
C LEU A 105 9.53 -4.40 -0.08
N TYR A 106 9.95 -5.14 -1.10
CA TYR A 106 9.84 -4.84 -2.51
C TYR A 106 8.90 -5.79 -3.26
N ASP A 107 8.39 -5.35 -4.39
CA ASP A 107 7.88 -6.24 -5.44
C ASP A 107 9.02 -6.74 -6.37
N GLN A 108 8.67 -7.47 -7.43
CA GLN A 108 9.62 -7.97 -8.42
C GLN A 108 10.30 -6.88 -9.25
N GLY A 109 9.70 -5.70 -9.35
CA GLY A 109 10.27 -4.54 -10.05
C GLY A 109 11.07 -3.62 -9.14
N TYR A 110 11.40 -4.05 -7.91
CA TYR A 110 12.03 -3.20 -6.89
C TYR A 110 11.23 -1.94 -6.55
N LYS A 111 9.90 -1.98 -6.70
CA LYS A 111 9.02 -0.96 -6.12
C LYS A 111 8.91 -1.22 -4.63
N MET A 112 9.22 -0.22 -3.82
CA MET A 112 9.08 -0.30 -2.37
C MET A 112 7.60 -0.39 -1.98
N LEU A 113 7.24 -1.48 -1.29
CA LEU A 113 5.90 -1.74 -0.79
C LEU A 113 5.74 -1.27 0.65
N GLU A 114 6.67 -1.65 1.52
CA GLU A 114 6.65 -1.37 2.96
C GLU A 114 8.10 -1.27 3.47
N ALA A 115 8.35 -0.54 4.55
CA ALA A 115 9.61 -0.50 5.25
C ALA A 115 9.38 -0.26 6.75
N TRP A 116 10.15 -0.95 7.58
CA TRP A 116 9.99 -0.98 9.02
C TRP A 116 11.35 -0.82 9.70
N LYS A 117 11.40 0.00 10.74
CA LYS A 117 12.55 0.29 11.60
C LYS A 117 12.49 -0.49 12.90
N PHE A 118 13.64 -0.94 13.37
CA PHE A 118 13.80 -1.57 14.67
C PHE A 118 14.98 -0.96 15.42
N THR A 119 14.81 -0.73 16.72
CA THR A 119 15.94 -0.55 17.64
C THR A 119 16.38 -1.91 18.18
N PRO A 120 17.62 -2.04 18.71
CA PRO A 120 18.09 -3.25 19.36
C PRO A 120 17.11 -3.82 20.39
N GLU A 121 16.55 -2.96 21.24
CA GLU A 121 15.66 -3.33 22.34
C GLU A 121 14.32 -3.85 21.79
N LEU A 122 13.76 -3.15 20.80
CA LEU A 122 12.52 -3.58 20.16
C LEU A 122 12.70 -4.92 19.44
N TYR A 123 13.79 -5.07 18.71
CA TYR A 123 14.09 -6.27 17.93
C TYR A 123 14.30 -7.49 18.85
N GLU A 124 15.07 -7.33 19.92
CA GLU A 124 15.29 -8.42 20.88
C GLU A 124 13.98 -8.80 21.57
N ARG A 125 13.20 -7.82 22.05
CA ARG A 125 11.89 -8.07 22.68
C ARG A 125 10.95 -8.86 21.77
N LEU A 126 10.92 -8.56 20.48
CA LEU A 126 10.01 -9.22 19.53
C LEU A 126 10.52 -10.59 19.07
N PHE A 127 11.84 -10.79 18.99
CA PHE A 127 12.43 -11.88 18.21
C PHE A 127 13.47 -12.73 18.95
N ALA A 128 13.76 -12.51 20.24
CA ALA A 128 14.74 -13.28 21.03
C ALA A 128 14.66 -14.80 20.79
N GLY A 129 13.47 -15.38 20.90
CA GLY A 129 13.22 -16.82 20.76
C GLY A 129 13.02 -17.34 19.32
N LYS A 130 13.20 -16.52 18.29
CA LYS A 130 12.96 -16.92 16.89
C LYS A 130 14.27 -17.19 16.15
N SER A 131 14.29 -18.24 15.32
CA SER A 131 15.41 -18.57 14.43
C SER A 131 15.21 -18.07 13.00
N LYS A 132 13.96 -17.86 12.58
CA LYS A 132 13.55 -17.32 11.28
C LYS A 132 12.47 -16.26 11.49
N LEU A 133 12.44 -15.27 10.62
CA LEU A 133 11.47 -14.19 10.65
C LEU A 133 10.62 -14.24 9.38
N SER A 134 9.31 -14.09 9.54
CA SER A 134 8.38 -13.91 8.42
C SER A 134 8.25 -12.41 8.06
N ILE A 135 7.56 -12.12 6.95
CA ILE A 135 7.20 -10.73 6.63
C ILE A 135 6.28 -10.15 7.71
N ASP A 136 5.34 -10.92 8.25
CA ASP A 136 4.45 -10.45 9.33
C ASP A 136 5.20 -10.17 10.62
N ASP A 137 6.33 -10.84 10.86
CA ASP A 137 7.24 -10.46 11.94
C ASP A 137 7.88 -9.11 11.67
N MET A 138 8.35 -8.86 10.44
CA MET A 138 8.94 -7.56 10.07
C MET A 138 7.94 -6.39 10.17
N ARG A 139 6.64 -6.65 9.97
CA ARG A 139 5.58 -5.64 10.13
C ARG A 139 5.37 -5.17 11.57
N LYS A 140 5.99 -5.82 12.56
CA LYS A 140 5.92 -5.41 13.97
C LYS A 140 6.91 -4.29 14.31
N GLY A 141 7.73 -3.86 13.35
CA GLY A 141 8.64 -2.74 13.51
C GLY A 141 7.92 -1.39 13.54
N ILE A 142 8.69 -0.33 13.74
CA ILE A 142 8.22 1.05 13.62
C ILE A 142 8.14 1.37 12.12
N PRO A 143 6.98 1.71 11.56
CA PRO A 143 6.84 1.97 10.12
C PRO A 143 7.69 3.17 9.68
N LEU A 144 8.42 3.01 8.57
CA LEU A 144 9.15 4.09 7.87
C LEU A 144 8.54 4.38 6.50
N HIS A 145 8.17 3.33 5.78
CA HIS A 145 7.42 3.42 4.55
C HIS A 145 6.26 2.49 4.70
N LYS A 146 5.05 3.04 4.71
CA LYS A 146 3.90 2.16 4.72
C LYS A 146 3.49 1.92 3.29
N ARG A 147 2.81 0.80 3.06
CA ARG A 147 1.99 0.68 1.86
C ARG A 147 1.16 1.96 1.78
N HIS A 148 1.01 2.54 0.59
CA HIS A 148 0.34 3.84 0.39
C HIS A 148 -0.97 3.98 1.21
N SER A 149 -1.61 2.86 1.57
CA SER A 149 -2.78 2.73 2.42
C SER A 149 -2.66 3.00 3.95
N GLU A 150 -1.52 3.36 4.55
CA GLU A 150 -1.42 3.48 6.02
C GLU A 150 -0.67 4.71 6.59
N VAL A 151 -0.50 5.81 5.85
CA VAL A 151 -0.18 7.09 6.51
C VAL A 151 -1.46 7.64 7.15
N THR A 152 -1.72 7.21 8.39
CA THR A 152 -2.57 7.91 9.36
C THR A 152 -1.62 8.77 10.19
N ASP A 153 -1.56 10.06 9.88
CA ASP A 153 -0.97 11.03 10.79
C ASP A 153 -1.81 11.07 12.07
N HIS A 154 -1.13 10.87 13.20
CA HIS A 154 -1.65 11.30 14.49
C HIS A 154 -1.73 12.82 14.48
N ILE A 155 -2.87 13.37 14.05
CA ILE A 155 -3.26 14.73 14.42
C ILE A 155 -3.65 14.66 15.90
N THR A 156 -2.78 15.17 16.75
CA THR A 156 -3.13 15.57 18.11
C THR A 156 -4.28 16.58 18.03
N LEU A 157 -5.43 16.20 18.57
CA LEU A 157 -6.55 17.08 18.85
C LEU A 157 -6.17 17.99 20.03
N ASP A 158 -5.36 19.01 19.77
CA ASP A 158 -5.33 20.18 20.62
C ASP A 158 -6.16 21.27 19.95
N GLY A 159 -7.21 21.68 20.65
CA GLY A 159 -8.24 22.55 20.14
C GLY A 159 -7.70 23.87 19.64
N ASP A 160 -8.20 24.28 18.49
CA ASP A 160 -8.47 25.69 18.26
C ASP A 160 -9.75 25.85 17.45
N SER A 161 -10.65 26.65 18.00
CA SER A 161 -11.93 27.03 17.44
C SER A 161 -11.72 28.23 16.52
N SER A 162 -11.78 28.03 15.19
CA SER A 162 -12.05 29.11 14.23
C SER A 162 -12.38 28.60 12.82
N PRO A 163 -13.07 29.43 11.99
CA PRO A 163 -14.28 29.00 11.28
C PRO A 163 -14.06 28.48 9.85
N LEU A 164 -15.12 27.80 9.39
CA LEU A 164 -15.45 27.41 8.02
C LEU A 164 -14.76 28.20 6.91
N GLY A 165 -14.09 27.45 6.01
CA GLY A 165 -13.97 27.82 4.61
C GLY A 165 -12.61 28.35 4.15
N GLN A 166 -11.65 27.45 3.92
CA GLN A 166 -10.76 27.40 2.74
C GLN A 166 -9.74 26.27 2.88
N ARG A 167 -9.60 25.45 1.82
CA ARG A 167 -8.70 24.30 1.75
C ARG A 167 -7.23 24.76 1.77
N ALA A 168 -6.40 24.13 2.60
CA ALA A 168 -4.95 24.17 2.42
C ALA A 168 -4.61 23.33 1.16
N GLU A 169 -3.99 23.97 0.16
CA GLU A 169 -3.58 23.30 -1.08
C GLU A 169 -2.75 22.04 -0.78
N GLY A 170 -3.09 20.91 -1.42
CA GLY A 170 -2.36 19.64 -1.30
C GLY A 170 -3.00 18.55 -0.43
N GLN A 171 -4.09 18.81 0.29
CA GLN A 171 -4.77 17.76 1.08
C GLN A 171 -5.60 16.80 0.20
N PRO A 172 -5.49 15.47 0.36
CA PRO A 172 -6.25 14.51 -0.45
C PRO A 172 -7.74 14.55 -0.14
N ILE A 173 -8.57 14.21 -1.14
CA ILE A 173 -10.02 14.04 -0.95
C ILE A 173 -10.24 12.70 -0.25
N LEU A 174 -10.97 12.68 0.86
CA LEU A 174 -11.31 11.43 1.55
C LEU A 174 -12.64 10.91 1.02
N ILE A 175 -12.68 9.65 0.62
CA ILE A 175 -13.88 8.97 0.15
C ILE A 175 -14.07 7.71 0.97
N PHE A 176 -15.29 7.48 1.42
CA PHE A 176 -15.71 6.27 2.11
C PHE A 176 -16.83 5.64 1.30
N THR A 177 -16.82 4.33 1.16
CA THR A 177 -17.80 3.62 0.33
C THR A 177 -18.22 2.31 0.96
N ASP A 178 -19.50 1.98 0.82
CA ASP A 178 -20.05 0.68 1.20
C ASP A 178 -21.18 0.26 0.23
N GLY A 179 -21.45 -1.04 0.18
CA GLY A 179 -22.50 -1.65 -0.62
C GLY A 179 -23.19 -2.78 0.14
N ALA A 180 -24.52 -2.76 0.10
CA ALA A 180 -25.38 -3.74 0.77
C ALA A 180 -26.33 -4.42 -0.24
N CYS A 181 -26.73 -5.65 0.07
CA CYS A 181 -27.67 -6.40 -0.76
C CYS A 181 -28.57 -7.31 0.10
N GLN A 182 -29.90 -7.18 -0.03
CA GLN A 182 -30.90 -8.02 0.61
C GLN A 182 -31.13 -9.28 -0.22
N GLY A 183 -30.35 -10.32 0.07
CA GLY A 183 -30.24 -11.51 -0.79
C GLY A 183 -29.19 -11.31 -1.90
N ASN A 184 -28.51 -12.38 -2.32
CA ASN A 184 -27.37 -12.27 -3.24
C ASN A 184 -27.47 -13.32 -4.38
N PRO A 185 -28.14 -13.00 -5.50
CA PRO A 185 -28.62 -11.68 -5.90
C PRO A 185 -29.97 -11.27 -5.27
N GLY A 186 -30.24 -9.96 -5.23
CA GLY A 186 -31.45 -9.36 -4.66
C GLY A 186 -31.44 -7.82 -4.76
N PRO A 187 -32.44 -7.13 -4.16
CA PRO A 187 -32.41 -5.67 -4.03
C PRO A 187 -31.14 -5.23 -3.28
N GLY A 188 -30.40 -4.28 -3.85
CA GLY A 188 -29.17 -3.78 -3.24
C GLY A 188 -29.02 -2.27 -3.37
N GLY A 189 -28.12 -1.72 -2.56
CA GLY A 189 -27.86 -0.31 -2.47
C GLY A 189 -26.40 -0.03 -2.19
N TRP A 190 -25.98 1.18 -2.50
CA TRP A 190 -24.63 1.65 -2.27
C TRP A 190 -24.66 3.02 -1.61
N GLY A 191 -23.65 3.31 -0.80
CA GLY A 191 -23.49 4.56 -0.07
C GLY A 191 -22.06 5.07 -0.17
N VAL A 192 -21.93 6.39 -0.27
CA VAL A 192 -20.66 7.10 -0.40
C VAL A 192 -20.68 8.34 0.49
N VAL A 193 -19.59 8.58 1.20
CA VAL A 193 -19.30 9.84 1.90
C VAL A 193 -18.00 10.42 1.33
N ILE A 194 -18.04 11.66 0.86
CA ILE A 194 -16.88 12.40 0.32
C ILE A 194 -16.59 13.58 1.25
N LYS A 195 -15.33 13.72 1.66
CA LYS A 195 -14.83 14.86 2.45
C LYS A 195 -13.72 15.59 1.69
N ASN A 196 -13.98 16.85 1.35
CA ASN A 196 -13.03 17.72 0.63
C ASN A 196 -13.00 19.16 1.16
N GLY A 197 -13.36 19.34 2.44
CA GLY A 197 -13.65 20.64 3.07
C GLY A 197 -15.13 20.77 3.40
N GLU A 198 -15.98 20.13 2.61
CA GLU A 198 -17.40 19.88 2.89
C GLU A 198 -17.66 18.37 2.90
N VAL A 199 -18.80 17.96 3.47
CA VAL A 199 -19.24 16.56 3.46
C VAL A 199 -20.34 16.41 2.41
N THR A 200 -20.11 15.55 1.43
CA THR A 200 -21.10 15.18 0.42
C THR A 200 -21.45 13.71 0.60
N GLU A 201 -22.75 13.40 0.63
CA GLU A 201 -23.26 12.03 0.70
C GLU A 201 -23.94 11.67 -0.62
N LEU A 202 -23.62 10.50 -1.17
CA LEU A 202 -24.26 9.96 -2.37
C LEU A 202 -24.76 8.56 -2.08
N SER A 203 -25.91 8.18 -2.62
CA SER A 203 -26.44 6.83 -2.54
C SER A 203 -27.28 6.47 -3.75
N GLY A 204 -27.51 5.18 -3.93
CA GLY A 204 -28.37 4.66 -4.98
C GLY A 204 -28.66 3.18 -4.78
N SER A 205 -29.58 2.66 -5.57
CA SER A 205 -30.06 1.28 -5.43
C SER A 205 -30.35 0.62 -6.78
N ASP A 206 -30.39 -0.71 -6.75
CA ASP A 206 -30.70 -1.58 -7.89
C ASP A 206 -31.61 -2.72 -7.40
N PRO A 207 -32.78 -2.95 -8.04
CA PRO A 207 -33.73 -3.97 -7.60
C PRO A 207 -33.22 -5.40 -7.75
N HIS A 208 -32.18 -5.64 -8.57
CA HIS A 208 -31.63 -6.97 -8.78
C HIS A 208 -30.12 -6.96 -9.04
N THR A 209 -29.36 -6.92 -7.95
CA THR A 209 -27.91 -6.82 -7.96
C THR A 209 -27.26 -7.81 -6.98
N THR A 210 -25.98 -7.65 -6.71
CA THR A 210 -25.19 -8.43 -5.75
C THR A 210 -24.39 -7.48 -4.86
N ASN A 211 -23.95 -7.92 -3.68
CA ASN A 211 -23.13 -7.09 -2.79
C ASN A 211 -21.90 -6.52 -3.50
N ASN A 212 -21.13 -7.39 -4.17
CA ASN A 212 -19.91 -7.01 -4.88
C ASN A 212 -20.17 -5.98 -6.00
N LYS A 213 -21.33 -6.01 -6.65
CA LYS A 213 -21.68 -5.00 -7.67
C LYS A 213 -21.96 -3.66 -7.01
N MET A 214 -22.66 -3.65 -5.87
CA MET A 214 -22.95 -2.41 -5.13
C MET A 214 -21.69 -1.79 -4.55
N GLU A 215 -20.79 -2.58 -3.98
CA GLU A 215 -19.47 -2.11 -3.51
C GLU A 215 -18.67 -1.45 -4.65
N LEU A 216 -18.59 -2.10 -5.82
CA LEU A 216 -17.93 -1.53 -7.00
C LEU A 216 -18.62 -0.26 -7.50
N THR A 217 -19.95 -0.25 -7.52
CA THR A 217 -20.74 0.89 -7.99
C THR A 217 -20.54 2.11 -7.09
N ALA A 218 -20.44 1.91 -5.77
CA ALA A 218 -20.14 2.97 -4.79
C ALA A 218 -18.83 3.68 -5.15
N ALA A 219 -17.75 2.93 -5.36
CA ALA A 219 -16.45 3.51 -5.71
C ALA A 219 -16.45 4.19 -7.09
N ILE A 220 -17.11 3.59 -8.08
CA ILE A 220 -17.25 4.20 -9.42
C ILE A 220 -17.98 5.54 -9.31
N LYS A 221 -19.13 5.58 -8.62
CA LYS A 221 -19.93 6.80 -8.49
C LYS A 221 -19.21 7.88 -7.69
N ALA A 222 -18.46 7.49 -6.67
CA ALA A 222 -17.62 8.41 -5.92
C ALA A 222 -16.55 9.07 -6.80
N LEU A 223 -15.79 8.27 -7.57
CA LEU A 223 -14.74 8.81 -8.44
C LEU A 223 -15.32 9.60 -9.63
N GLN A 224 -16.45 9.19 -10.20
CA GLN A 224 -17.14 9.93 -11.27
C GLN A 224 -17.63 11.32 -10.83
N SER A 225 -17.93 11.49 -9.55
CA SER A 225 -18.38 12.79 -9.02
C SER A 225 -17.27 13.85 -9.01
N LEU A 226 -16.01 13.43 -9.13
CA LEU A 226 -14.85 14.33 -9.12
C LEU A 226 -14.68 14.98 -10.51
N GLN A 227 -14.81 16.31 -10.56
CA GLN A 227 -14.78 17.06 -11.83
C GLN A 227 -13.40 17.14 -12.48
N VAL A 228 -12.32 16.94 -11.72
CA VAL A 228 -10.94 17.04 -12.18
C VAL A 228 -10.08 15.91 -11.61
N PRO A 229 -8.99 15.51 -12.30
CA PRO A 229 -7.97 14.63 -11.73
C PRO A 229 -7.58 15.09 -10.33
N SER A 230 -7.59 14.17 -9.37
CA SER A 230 -7.50 14.47 -7.94
C SER A 230 -6.73 13.37 -7.21
N THR A 231 -6.04 13.74 -6.13
CA THR A 231 -5.49 12.78 -5.17
C THR A 231 -6.57 12.41 -4.17
N VAL A 232 -6.85 11.11 -4.05
CA VAL A 232 -8.00 10.55 -3.32
C VAL A 232 -7.51 9.48 -2.36
N VAL A 233 -8.02 9.48 -1.13
CA VAL A 233 -7.94 8.35 -0.21
C VAL A 233 -9.31 7.69 -0.18
N LEU A 234 -9.45 6.51 -0.79
CA LEU A 234 -10.71 5.77 -0.85
C LEU A 234 -10.68 4.61 0.14
N THR A 235 -11.55 4.68 1.15
CA THR A 235 -11.67 3.70 2.22
C THR A 235 -12.92 2.85 2.02
N THR A 236 -12.74 1.53 2.04
CA THR A 236 -13.81 0.54 1.92
C THR A 236 -13.54 -0.64 2.85
N ASP A 237 -14.56 -1.38 3.26
CA ASP A 237 -14.39 -2.67 3.94
C ASP A 237 -14.46 -3.88 2.98
N SER A 238 -14.71 -3.63 1.68
CA SER A 238 -14.69 -4.65 0.65
C SER A 238 -13.27 -5.09 0.32
N GLN A 239 -12.90 -6.26 0.81
CA GLN A 239 -11.67 -6.94 0.38
C GLN A 239 -11.74 -7.34 -1.10
N TYR A 240 -12.93 -7.64 -1.62
CA TYR A 240 -13.13 -7.98 -3.03
C TYR A 240 -12.73 -6.81 -3.93
N MET A 241 -13.26 -5.62 -3.64
CA MET A 241 -12.95 -4.40 -4.39
C MET A 241 -11.48 -4.02 -4.23
N LYS A 242 -10.99 -3.92 -2.98
CA LYS A 242 -9.62 -3.50 -2.70
C LYS A 242 -8.60 -4.44 -3.34
N ASN A 243 -8.76 -5.76 -3.21
CA ASN A 243 -7.81 -6.71 -3.83
C ASN A 243 -7.97 -6.78 -5.35
N GLY A 244 -9.19 -6.62 -5.86
CA GLY A 244 -9.41 -6.60 -7.30
C GLY A 244 -8.67 -5.44 -7.97
N ILE A 245 -8.85 -4.21 -7.48
CA ILE A 245 -8.22 -3.02 -8.08
C ILE A 245 -6.71 -2.94 -7.83
N THR A 246 -6.22 -3.43 -6.68
CA THR A 246 -4.78 -3.32 -6.34
C THR A 246 -3.92 -4.52 -6.73
N LEU A 247 -4.52 -5.70 -6.96
CA LEU A 247 -3.78 -6.94 -7.22
C LEU A 247 -4.25 -7.65 -8.49
N TRP A 248 -5.55 -7.96 -8.60
CA TRP A 248 -6.04 -8.89 -9.64
C TRP A 248 -6.14 -8.25 -11.03
N ILE A 249 -6.48 -6.96 -11.09
CA ILE A 249 -6.73 -6.24 -12.34
C ILE A 249 -5.53 -6.24 -13.28
N HIS A 250 -4.30 -6.23 -12.75
CA HIS A 250 -3.07 -6.30 -13.55
C HIS A 250 -2.97 -7.61 -14.34
N ASN A 251 -3.31 -8.74 -13.68
CA ASN A 251 -3.32 -10.05 -14.32
C ASN A 251 -4.50 -10.20 -15.27
N TRP A 252 -5.67 -9.65 -14.92
CA TRP A 252 -6.84 -9.67 -15.81
C TRP A 252 -6.58 -8.90 -17.10
N LYS A 253 -6.02 -7.68 -17.03
CA LYS A 253 -5.64 -6.89 -18.22
C LYS A 253 -4.64 -7.66 -19.10
N ARG A 254 -3.62 -8.26 -18.50
CA ARG A 254 -2.62 -9.08 -19.23
C ARG A 254 -3.24 -10.30 -19.92
N ASN A 255 -4.22 -10.94 -19.28
CA ASN A 255 -4.85 -12.16 -19.77
C ASN A 255 -6.15 -11.91 -20.57
N GLY A 256 -6.36 -10.68 -21.06
CA GLY A 256 -7.54 -10.33 -21.87
C GLY A 256 -8.85 -10.47 -21.11
N TRP A 257 -8.89 -10.02 -19.85
CA TRP A 257 -10.04 -10.03 -18.95
C TRP A 257 -10.61 -11.43 -18.67
N ARG A 258 -9.69 -12.39 -18.49
CA ARG A 258 -9.99 -13.76 -18.11
C ARG A 258 -9.31 -14.15 -16.80
N THR A 259 -10.00 -14.99 -16.03
CA THR A 259 -9.47 -15.62 -14.81
C THR A 259 -8.45 -16.72 -15.15
N ALA A 260 -7.73 -17.23 -14.14
CA ALA A 260 -6.80 -18.35 -14.32
C ALA A 260 -7.47 -19.61 -14.91
N ALA A 261 -8.78 -19.79 -14.66
CA ALA A 261 -9.59 -20.85 -15.25
C ALA A 261 -10.06 -20.56 -16.69
N LYS A 262 -9.51 -19.51 -17.34
CA LYS A 262 -9.86 -19.01 -18.68
C LYS A 262 -11.31 -18.55 -18.86
N LYS A 263 -12.08 -18.45 -17.77
CA LYS A 263 -13.42 -17.89 -17.76
C LYS A 263 -13.37 -16.36 -17.76
N PRO A 264 -14.36 -15.66 -18.34
CA PRO A 264 -14.49 -14.21 -18.21
C PRO A 264 -14.46 -13.78 -16.74
N VAL A 265 -13.85 -12.63 -16.46
CA VAL A 265 -13.87 -12.01 -15.13
C VAL A 265 -15.30 -11.60 -14.80
N LEU A 266 -15.75 -11.89 -13.57
CA LEU A 266 -17.06 -11.46 -13.10
C LEU A 266 -17.08 -9.94 -12.92
N ASN A 267 -18.19 -9.30 -13.31
CA ASN A 267 -18.37 -7.84 -13.27
C ASN A 267 -17.29 -7.09 -14.07
N ALA A 268 -16.82 -7.66 -15.18
CA ALA A 268 -15.75 -7.08 -16.00
C ALA A 268 -16.09 -5.66 -16.47
N ASP A 269 -17.35 -5.41 -16.80
CA ASP A 269 -17.91 -4.10 -17.13
C ASP A 269 -17.62 -3.05 -16.05
N LEU A 270 -17.97 -3.31 -14.80
CA LEU A 270 -17.70 -2.41 -13.67
C LEU A 270 -16.19 -2.27 -13.41
N TRP A 271 -15.42 -3.35 -13.57
CA TRP A 271 -13.97 -3.28 -13.40
C TRP A 271 -13.27 -2.45 -14.47
N HIS A 272 -13.75 -2.48 -15.71
CA HIS A 272 -13.25 -1.62 -16.78
C HIS A 272 -13.46 -0.14 -16.46
N GLU A 273 -14.65 0.20 -15.99
CA GLU A 273 -14.99 1.57 -15.59
C GLU A 273 -14.16 2.03 -14.40
N LEU A 274 -14.02 1.18 -13.38
CA LEU A 274 -13.22 1.48 -12.20
C LEU A 274 -11.72 1.64 -12.53
N ASP A 275 -11.16 0.79 -13.41
CA ASP A 275 -9.77 0.90 -13.87
C ASP A 275 -9.49 2.22 -14.59
N ALA A 276 -10.43 2.68 -15.41
CA ALA A 276 -10.31 3.94 -16.13
C ALA A 276 -10.29 5.13 -15.15
N LEU A 277 -11.21 5.15 -14.19
CA LEU A 277 -11.26 6.18 -13.14
C LEU A 277 -10.01 6.14 -12.26
N ASN A 278 -9.53 4.95 -11.91
CA ASN A 278 -8.32 4.76 -11.12
C ASN A 278 -7.03 5.20 -11.86
N GLN A 279 -7.06 5.33 -13.19
CA GLN A 279 -5.97 5.92 -13.96
C GLN A 279 -6.11 7.44 -14.12
N GLN A 280 -7.34 7.95 -14.08
CA GLN A 280 -7.64 9.39 -14.13
C GLN A 280 -7.31 10.10 -12.81
N HIS A 281 -7.47 9.43 -11.67
CA HIS A 281 -7.21 9.97 -10.34
C HIS A 281 -6.02 9.26 -9.68
N GLU A 282 -5.33 9.94 -8.77
CA GLU A 282 -4.31 9.30 -7.92
C GLU A 282 -5.01 8.74 -6.68
N VAL A 283 -5.43 7.46 -6.74
CA VAL A 283 -6.24 6.84 -5.69
C VAL A 283 -5.39 5.97 -4.77
N ASP A 284 -5.37 6.34 -3.49
CA ASP A 284 -4.90 5.51 -2.38
C ASP A 284 -6.06 4.67 -1.81
N TRP A 285 -6.01 3.36 -2.06
CA TRP A 285 -7.03 2.41 -1.61
C TRP A 285 -6.75 1.90 -0.20
N ARG A 286 -7.63 2.24 0.74
CA ARG A 286 -7.58 1.80 2.13
C ARG A 286 -8.66 0.77 2.42
N TRP A 287 -8.27 -0.22 3.20
CA TRP A 287 -9.19 -1.24 3.69
C TRP A 287 -9.37 -1.09 5.19
N VAL A 288 -10.62 -1.04 5.62
CA VAL A 288 -10.99 -1.11 7.03
C VAL A 288 -11.75 -2.40 7.29
N LYS A 289 -11.72 -2.86 8.53
CA LYS A 289 -12.55 -4.00 8.91
C LYS A 289 -14.00 -3.52 9.02
N GLY A 290 -14.94 -4.20 8.38
CA GLY A 290 -16.37 -3.88 8.54
C GLY A 290 -16.80 -3.89 10.01
N HIS A 291 -17.71 -2.98 10.38
CA HIS A 291 -18.23 -2.82 11.75
C HIS A 291 -17.15 -2.55 12.82
N SER A 292 -16.07 -1.86 12.46
CA SER A 292 -14.96 -1.56 13.39
C SER A 292 -15.08 -0.22 14.11
N GLY A 293 -16.24 0.44 14.12
CA GLY A 293 -16.40 1.76 14.74
C GLY A 293 -15.86 2.92 13.90
N HIS A 294 -15.82 2.78 12.57
CA HIS A 294 -15.42 3.86 11.66
C HIS A 294 -16.67 4.64 11.23
N PRO A 295 -16.91 5.86 11.74
CA PRO A 295 -18.21 6.53 11.61
C PRO A 295 -18.65 6.76 10.15
N GLU A 296 -17.70 7.08 9.27
CA GLU A 296 -17.97 7.33 7.85
C GLU A 296 -18.36 6.05 7.09
N ASN A 297 -17.74 4.91 7.39
CA ASN A 297 -18.13 3.63 6.82
C ASN A 297 -19.50 3.19 7.34
N GLU A 298 -19.78 3.37 8.64
CA GLU A 298 -21.11 3.12 9.20
C GLU A 298 -22.17 4.02 8.56
N ARG A 299 -21.82 5.26 8.23
CA ARG A 299 -22.70 6.16 7.49
C ARG A 299 -22.92 5.67 6.05
N CYS A 300 -21.92 5.13 5.38
CA CYS A 300 -22.07 4.52 4.05
C CYS A 300 -23.00 3.30 4.08
N ASP A 301 -22.87 2.42 5.08
CA ASP A 301 -23.79 1.28 5.28
C ASP A 301 -25.24 1.77 5.48
N GLN A 302 -25.44 2.79 6.31
CA GLN A 302 -26.76 3.39 6.51
C GLN A 302 -27.34 3.93 5.19
N LEU A 303 -26.56 4.71 4.44
CA LEU A 303 -26.96 5.25 3.14
C LEU A 303 -27.33 4.15 2.13
N ALA A 304 -26.57 3.05 2.11
CA ALA A 304 -26.85 1.90 1.25
C ALA A 304 -28.19 1.24 1.64
N ASN A 305 -28.44 1.02 2.93
CA ASN A 305 -29.68 0.43 3.42
C ASN A 305 -30.89 1.36 3.24
N GLU A 306 -30.74 2.67 3.48
CA GLU A 306 -31.76 3.69 3.20
C GLU A 306 -32.16 3.68 1.72
N ALA A 307 -31.17 3.61 0.81
CA ALA A 307 -31.43 3.56 -0.63
C ALA A 307 -32.19 2.30 -1.07
N ILE A 308 -31.95 1.15 -0.43
CA ILE A 308 -32.72 -0.08 -0.64
C ILE A 308 -34.17 0.12 -0.21
N LEU A 309 -34.38 0.68 1.00
CA LEU A 309 -35.71 0.90 1.56
C LEU A 309 -36.54 1.86 0.70
N THR A 310 -35.96 2.99 0.28
CA THR A 310 -36.64 3.99 -0.55
C THR A 310 -37.05 3.43 -1.91
N MET A 311 -36.30 2.48 -2.48
CA MET A 311 -36.65 1.83 -3.73
C MET A 311 -37.86 0.88 -3.61
N THR A 312 -38.06 0.30 -2.43
CA THR A 312 -39.15 -0.66 -2.17
C THR A 312 -40.49 -0.01 -1.81
N LEU A 313 -40.51 1.33 -1.62
CA LEU A 313 -41.69 2.14 -1.34
C LEU A 313 -42.32 2.66 -2.63
#